data_AF-A0A7S6RVN4-F1
#
_entry.id   AF-A0A7S6RVN4-F1
#
_cell.length_a   1.000
_cell.length_b   1.000
_cell.length_c   1.000
_cell.angle_alpha   90.00
_cell.angle_beta   90.00
_cell.angle_gamma   90.00
#
_symmetry.space_group_name_H-M   'P 1'
#
loop_
_entity.id
_entity.type
_entity.pdbx_description
1 polymer ?
#
loop_
_entity_poly.entity_id
_entity_poly.type
_entity_poly.pdbx_seq_one_letter_code
_entity_poly.pdbx_strand_id
1 'polypeptide(L)'
;MSRKNKFNKENAMQTFLNKKMGSNIRKATILAAAVASLSFASASWADTITITRAGDGWIGTHGTGAITGYSGVNAGQFEFKVNSSTNSLWNTNDIFGAFCIDIVNTLKPGLLTYTLQPANGSTTIPNDPAFARINWLFDNYAGNGGGGSNTGNDVALQLAVWEVLQETTNPFALTDGNFTADSFGGARTTANTWLAALDEADVADDYRSDKWDFYSLVPGTDAQGVPSQGLLTWIHKLEDPQNPKEISEPGTLLLLSAGLGMIFFSTRRRSGTQFASLA
;
A
#
# COMPACT_ATOMS: atom_id res chain seq x y z
N MET A 1 68.88 5.91 50.73
CA MET A 1 67.84 6.76 50.11
C MET A 1 67.33 6.12 48.82
N SER A 2 66.37 5.19 48.83
CA SER A 2 65.68 4.75 47.59
C SER A 2 64.48 3.83 47.91
N ARG A 3 63.45 4.36 48.56
CA ARG A 3 62.17 3.62 48.78
C ARG A 3 60.91 4.49 48.72
N LYS A 4 60.98 5.74 48.23
CA LYS A 4 59.82 6.64 48.14
C LYS A 4 59.22 6.81 46.73
N ASN A 5 59.90 6.36 45.67
CA ASN A 5 59.43 6.59 44.28
C ASN A 5 58.58 5.47 43.67
N LYS A 6 58.45 4.30 44.31
CA LYS A 6 57.69 3.19 43.71
C LYS A 6 56.19 3.23 44.02
N PHE A 7 55.80 3.80 45.17
CA PHE A 7 54.40 3.79 45.63
C PHE A 7 53.48 4.81 44.90
N ASN A 8 54.05 5.86 44.29
CA ASN A 8 53.25 6.87 43.58
C ASN A 8 52.88 6.49 42.14
N LYS A 9 53.56 5.53 41.52
CA LYS A 9 53.27 5.14 40.13
C LYS A 9 52.10 4.17 40.02
N GLU A 10 51.91 3.28 40.99
CA GLU A 10 50.85 2.27 40.94
C GLU A 10 49.46 2.86 41.20
N ASN A 11 49.34 3.83 42.10
CA ASN A 11 48.06 4.52 42.37
C ASN A 11 47.61 5.42 41.20
N ALA A 12 48.55 6.06 40.49
CA ALA A 12 48.23 6.87 39.32
C ALA A 12 47.71 6.02 38.14
N MET A 13 48.28 4.82 37.97
CA MET A 13 47.91 3.92 36.88
C MET A 13 46.54 3.26 37.08
N GLN A 14 46.18 2.86 38.30
CA GLN A 14 44.84 2.34 38.58
C GLN A 14 43.73 3.40 38.42
N THR A 15 44.01 4.64 38.80
CA THR A 15 43.04 5.75 38.64
C THR A 15 42.79 6.07 37.16
N PHE A 16 43.80 5.94 36.31
CA PHE A 16 43.67 6.18 34.86
C PHE A 16 42.87 5.07 34.15
N LEU A 17 43.04 3.81 34.57
CA LEU A 17 42.30 2.67 34.02
C LEU A 17 40.81 2.71 34.38
N ASN A 18 40.45 3.03 35.62
CA ASN A 18 39.05 3.15 36.06
C ASN A 18 38.31 4.29 35.34
N LYS A 19 38.99 5.41 35.06
CA LYS A 19 38.38 6.55 34.34
C LYS A 19 38.14 6.26 32.85
N LYS A 20 39.02 5.47 32.23
CA LYS A 20 38.91 5.10 30.80
C LYS A 20 37.86 4.02 30.56
N MET A 21 37.69 3.06 31.47
CA MET A 21 36.63 2.03 31.37
C MET A 21 35.22 2.58 31.62
N GLY A 22 35.02 3.48 32.60
CA GLY A 22 33.70 4.07 32.88
C GLY A 22 33.15 4.96 31.75
N SER A 23 34.02 5.60 30.95
CA SER A 23 33.63 6.44 29.82
C SER A 23 33.14 5.63 28.62
N ASN A 24 33.74 4.45 28.37
CA ASN A 24 33.39 3.62 27.23
C ASN A 24 32.08 2.84 27.46
N ILE A 25 31.81 2.41 28.70
CA ILE A 25 30.54 1.75 29.04
C ILE A 25 29.36 2.72 28.85
N ARG A 26 29.49 3.98 29.28
CA ARG A 26 28.42 5.00 29.10
C ARG A 26 28.17 5.39 27.64
N LYS A 27 29.15 5.28 26.75
CA LYS A 27 28.98 5.54 25.30
C LYS A 27 28.32 4.37 24.58
N ALA A 28 28.61 3.13 24.99
CA ALA A 28 27.99 1.93 24.42
C ALA A 28 26.50 1.82 24.77
N THR A 29 26.09 2.20 26.00
CA THR A 29 24.67 2.12 26.41
C THR A 29 23.77 3.15 25.71
N ILE A 30 24.29 4.32 25.33
CA ILE A 30 23.50 5.37 24.64
C ILE A 30 23.27 5.01 23.16
N LEU A 31 24.21 4.31 22.51
CA LEU A 31 24.07 3.90 21.10
C LEU A 31 23.02 2.77 20.93
N ALA A 32 22.93 1.84 21.89
CA ALA A 32 21.96 0.75 21.85
C ALA A 32 20.50 1.22 22.04
N ALA A 33 20.26 2.27 22.83
CA ALA A 33 18.92 2.81 23.04
C ALA A 33 18.35 3.53 21.79
N ALA A 34 19.20 4.21 21.01
CA ALA A 34 18.78 4.89 19.79
C ALA A 34 18.40 3.93 18.65
N VAL A 35 19.10 2.79 18.54
CA VAL A 35 18.80 1.75 17.54
C VAL A 35 17.51 1.02 17.87
N ALA A 36 17.24 0.75 19.17
CA ALA A 36 15.98 0.15 19.60
C ALA A 36 14.76 1.07 19.38
N SER A 37 14.90 2.39 19.56
CA SER A 37 13.79 3.33 19.32
C SER A 37 13.42 3.50 17.84
N LEU A 38 14.34 3.21 16.91
CA LEU A 38 14.07 3.22 15.47
C LEU A 38 13.33 1.94 15.00
N SER A 39 13.33 0.87 15.79
CA SER A 39 12.69 -0.41 15.43
C SER A 39 11.19 -0.45 15.73
N PHE A 40 10.67 0.48 16.53
CA PHE A 40 9.24 0.54 16.91
C PHE A 40 8.42 1.51 16.04
N ALA A 41 9.03 2.18 15.07
CA ALA A 41 8.38 3.24 14.28
C ALA A 41 7.61 2.73 13.04
N SER A 42 7.59 1.42 12.76
CA SER A 42 6.92 0.87 11.57
C SER A 42 5.92 -0.23 11.90
N ALA A 43 5.23 -0.14 13.05
CA ALA A 43 3.91 -0.73 13.12
C ALA A 43 2.98 0.16 12.28
N SER A 44 2.99 -0.01 10.96
CA SER A 44 1.92 0.55 10.13
C SER A 44 0.63 -0.11 10.62
N TRP A 45 -0.19 0.61 11.37
CA TRP A 45 -1.53 0.13 11.68
C TRP A 45 -2.23 -0.02 10.34
N ALA A 46 -2.45 -1.26 9.92
CA ALA A 46 -3.16 -1.51 8.68
C ALA A 46 -4.59 -1.00 8.90
N ASP A 47 -5.01 -0.03 8.09
CA ASP A 47 -6.35 0.50 8.20
C ASP A 47 -7.37 -0.59 7.91
N THR A 48 -8.52 -0.52 8.55
CA THR A 48 -9.61 -1.46 8.32
C THR A 48 -10.84 -0.72 7.84
N ILE A 49 -11.58 -1.38 6.96
CA ILE A 49 -12.87 -0.92 6.48
C ILE A 49 -13.86 -2.07 6.57
N THR A 50 -15.02 -1.79 7.16
CA THR A 50 -16.12 -2.73 7.23
C THR A 50 -17.21 -2.26 6.28
N ILE A 51 -17.63 -3.13 5.38
CA ILE A 51 -18.56 -2.83 4.30
C ILE A 51 -19.68 -3.86 4.20
N THR A 52 -20.78 -3.45 3.58
CA THR A 52 -21.87 -4.32 3.12
C THR A 52 -22.17 -3.99 1.67
N ARG A 53 -22.72 -4.94 0.92
CA ARG A 53 -23.25 -4.65 -0.43
C ARG A 53 -24.41 -3.65 -0.31
N ALA A 54 -24.39 -2.61 -1.12
CA ALA A 54 -25.49 -1.66 -1.22
C ALA A 54 -26.54 -2.17 -2.23
N GLY A 55 -27.82 -2.04 -1.92
CA GLY A 55 -28.90 -2.47 -2.84
C GLY A 55 -28.81 -3.94 -3.25
N ASP A 56 -28.79 -4.20 -4.56
CA ASP A 56 -28.58 -5.53 -5.15
C ASP A 56 -27.10 -5.93 -5.23
N GLY A 57 -26.21 -5.03 -4.81
CA GLY A 57 -24.76 -5.20 -4.75
C GLY A 57 -24.02 -4.76 -6.01
N TRP A 58 -24.69 -4.17 -7.00
CA TRP A 58 -24.07 -3.78 -8.26
C TRP A 58 -24.25 -2.29 -8.54
N ILE A 59 -23.21 -1.69 -9.10
CA ILE A 59 -23.35 -0.41 -9.78
C ILE A 59 -23.83 -0.73 -11.20
N GLY A 60 -25.11 -0.48 -11.48
CA GLY A 60 -25.70 -0.76 -12.79
C GLY A 60 -26.10 -2.23 -12.98
N THR A 61 -25.55 -2.92 -13.98
CA THR A 61 -25.82 -4.36 -14.24
C THR A 61 -24.53 -5.16 -14.27
N HIS A 62 -24.63 -6.47 -14.05
CA HIS A 62 -23.53 -7.41 -14.21
C HIS A 62 -23.69 -8.27 -15.46
N GLY A 63 -22.58 -8.83 -15.92
CA GLY A 63 -22.56 -9.90 -16.92
C GLY A 63 -22.34 -11.24 -16.25
N THR A 64 -22.96 -12.29 -16.77
CA THR A 64 -22.71 -13.67 -16.33
C THR A 64 -22.05 -14.44 -17.47
N GLY A 65 -20.97 -15.15 -17.16
CA GLY A 65 -20.24 -15.93 -18.15
C GLY A 65 -19.41 -17.05 -17.53
N ALA A 66 -18.40 -17.49 -18.27
CA ALA A 66 -17.41 -18.45 -17.81
C ALA A 66 -16.02 -17.82 -17.86
N ILE A 67 -15.16 -18.19 -16.94
CA ILE A 67 -13.74 -17.85 -16.94
C ILE A 67 -12.92 -19.15 -16.79
N THR A 68 -11.59 -19.09 -16.89
CA THR A 68 -10.72 -20.27 -16.73
C THR A 68 -11.09 -21.07 -15.47
N GLY A 69 -11.61 -22.28 -15.67
CA GLY A 69 -11.96 -23.21 -14.60
C GLY A 69 -13.30 -22.97 -13.90
N TYR A 70 -14.05 -21.91 -14.21
CA TYR A 70 -15.28 -21.55 -13.52
C TYR A 70 -16.41 -21.15 -14.48
N SER A 71 -17.64 -21.53 -14.17
CA SER A 71 -18.85 -21.20 -14.95
C SER A 71 -19.89 -20.48 -14.10
N GLY A 72 -20.71 -19.62 -14.71
CA GLY A 72 -21.72 -18.84 -13.99
C GLY A 72 -21.10 -17.72 -13.15
N VAL A 73 -19.93 -17.22 -13.55
CA VAL A 73 -19.23 -16.14 -12.89
C VAL A 73 -19.88 -14.82 -13.25
N ASN A 74 -20.16 -14.00 -12.23
CA ASN A 74 -20.64 -12.64 -12.43
C ASN A 74 -19.46 -11.67 -12.47
N ALA A 75 -19.45 -10.80 -13.47
CA ALA A 75 -18.46 -9.75 -13.64
C ALA A 75 -19.16 -8.38 -13.73
N GLY A 76 -18.52 -7.35 -13.20
CA GLY A 76 -19.04 -5.98 -13.14
C GLY A 76 -18.52 -5.25 -11.92
N GLN A 77 -19.00 -4.02 -11.72
CA GLN A 77 -18.63 -3.18 -10.58
C GLN A 77 -19.61 -3.42 -9.43
N PHE A 78 -19.08 -3.77 -8.26
CA PHE A 78 -19.88 -3.94 -7.04
C PHE A 78 -20.11 -2.60 -6.34
N GLU A 79 -21.31 -2.40 -5.81
CA GLU A 79 -21.65 -1.25 -4.96
C GLU A 79 -21.55 -1.65 -3.48
N PHE A 80 -20.75 -0.92 -2.72
CA PHE A 80 -20.56 -1.15 -1.30
C PHE A 80 -20.92 0.08 -0.48
N LYS A 81 -21.55 -0.16 0.67
CA LYS A 81 -21.79 0.83 1.72
C LYS A 81 -20.79 0.62 2.85
N VAL A 82 -20.19 1.71 3.33
CA VAL A 82 -19.29 1.72 4.48
C VAL A 82 -20.09 1.68 5.77
N ASN A 83 -19.82 0.66 6.59
CA ASN A 83 -20.40 0.51 7.92
C ASN A 83 -19.49 1.10 9.01
N SER A 84 -18.17 0.96 8.85
CA SER A 84 -17.17 1.58 9.72
C SER A 84 -15.82 1.63 9.00
N SER A 85 -14.98 2.61 9.35
CA SER A 85 -13.63 2.76 8.79
C SER A 85 -12.68 3.30 9.86
N THR A 86 -11.43 2.86 9.86
CA THR A 86 -10.36 3.49 10.65
C THR A 86 -9.56 4.52 9.85
N ASN A 87 -9.65 4.49 8.52
CA ASN A 87 -9.04 5.50 7.66
C ASN A 87 -9.93 6.75 7.55
N SER A 88 -9.34 7.86 7.12
CA SER A 88 -10.03 9.12 6.82
C SER A 88 -10.56 9.22 5.39
N LEU A 89 -10.35 8.20 4.55
CA LEU A 89 -10.76 8.22 3.13
C LEU A 89 -12.26 8.02 2.97
N TRP A 90 -12.86 7.20 3.84
CA TRP A 90 -14.30 6.93 3.83
C TRP A 90 -14.93 7.14 5.19
N ASN A 91 -16.08 7.81 5.17
CA ASN A 91 -16.96 7.99 6.32
C ASN A 91 -18.02 6.88 6.39
N THR A 92 -18.64 6.75 7.56
CA THR A 92 -19.77 5.83 7.74
C THR A 92 -20.95 6.26 6.87
N ASN A 93 -21.54 5.30 6.17
CA ASN A 93 -22.58 5.44 5.14
C ASN A 93 -22.11 5.94 3.78
N ASP A 94 -20.82 6.17 3.55
CA ASP A 94 -20.32 6.42 2.21
C ASP A 94 -20.60 5.19 1.31
N ILE A 95 -20.81 5.46 0.02
CA ILE A 95 -21.01 4.44 -1.00
C ILE A 95 -19.85 4.53 -1.98
N PHE A 96 -19.28 3.40 -2.34
CA PHE A 96 -18.20 3.33 -3.32
C PHE A 96 -18.31 2.09 -4.19
N GLY A 97 -17.66 2.16 -5.35
CA GLY A 97 -17.54 1.06 -6.30
C GLY A 97 -16.25 0.28 -6.15
N ALA A 98 -16.29 -1.02 -6.37
CA ALA A 98 -15.10 -1.85 -6.42
C ALA A 98 -15.21 -3.01 -7.42
N PHE A 99 -14.07 -3.44 -7.94
CA PHE A 99 -13.93 -4.64 -8.75
C PHE A 99 -13.27 -5.75 -7.96
N CYS A 100 -13.59 -6.99 -8.30
CA CYS A 100 -12.92 -8.14 -7.73
C CYS A 100 -11.54 -8.34 -8.38
N ILE A 101 -10.52 -8.68 -7.60
CA ILE A 101 -9.14 -8.89 -8.10
C ILE A 101 -8.64 -10.33 -7.99
N ASP A 102 -9.46 -11.21 -7.43
CA ASP A 102 -9.18 -12.64 -7.35
C ASP A 102 -10.32 -13.40 -8.02
N ILE A 103 -10.01 -14.46 -8.75
CA ILE A 103 -10.98 -15.32 -9.44
C ILE A 103 -11.29 -16.61 -8.68
N VAL A 104 -10.51 -16.94 -7.64
CA VAL A 104 -10.62 -18.20 -6.90
C VAL A 104 -11.64 -18.07 -5.77
N ASN A 105 -11.64 -16.95 -5.04
CA ASN A 105 -12.57 -16.73 -3.94
C ASN A 105 -13.87 -16.07 -4.38
N THR A 106 -14.97 -16.43 -3.73
CA THR A 106 -16.29 -15.80 -3.93
C THR A 106 -16.50 -14.67 -2.94
N LEU A 107 -17.03 -13.54 -3.40
CA LEU A 107 -17.45 -12.45 -2.52
C LEU A 107 -18.56 -12.93 -1.57
N LYS A 108 -18.29 -12.89 -0.28
CA LYS A 108 -19.26 -13.34 0.73
C LYS A 108 -20.41 -12.35 0.92
N PRO A 109 -21.61 -12.80 1.32
CA PRO A 109 -22.69 -11.90 1.70
C PRO A 109 -22.48 -11.35 3.12
N GLY A 110 -23.22 -10.28 3.45
CA GLY A 110 -23.26 -9.73 4.81
C GLY A 110 -22.18 -8.67 5.08
N LEU A 111 -21.88 -8.49 6.37
CA LEU A 111 -20.91 -7.52 6.87
C LEU A 111 -19.49 -8.10 6.72
N LEU A 112 -18.64 -7.40 5.97
CA LEU A 112 -17.28 -7.84 5.67
C LEU A 112 -16.27 -6.82 6.16
N THR A 113 -15.27 -7.26 6.91
CA THR A 113 -14.15 -6.41 7.32
C THR A 113 -12.92 -6.75 6.48
N TYR A 114 -12.35 -5.71 5.89
CA TYR A 114 -11.17 -5.76 5.04
C TYR A 114 -10.05 -4.95 5.67
N THR A 115 -8.82 -5.40 5.42
CA THR A 115 -7.65 -4.54 5.58
C THR A 115 -7.52 -3.67 4.34
N LEU A 116 -7.45 -2.36 4.53
CA LEU A 116 -7.24 -1.41 3.47
C LEU A 116 -5.75 -1.15 3.29
N GLN A 117 -5.27 -1.24 2.05
CA GLN A 117 -3.89 -0.93 1.68
C GLN A 117 -3.88 -0.11 0.39
N PRO A 118 -2.92 0.82 0.20
CA PRO A 118 -2.62 1.33 -1.14
C PRO A 118 -2.38 0.14 -2.07
N ALA A 119 -2.95 0.18 -3.28
CA ALA A 119 -2.84 -0.93 -4.21
C ALA A 119 -1.39 -1.19 -4.65
N ASN A 120 -0.59 -0.11 -4.75
CA ASN A 120 0.86 -0.20 -4.92
C ASN A 120 1.50 -0.79 -3.65
N GLY A 121 1.97 -2.03 -3.72
CA GLY A 121 2.57 -2.75 -2.59
C GLY A 121 1.61 -3.66 -1.83
N SER A 122 0.36 -3.79 -2.27
CA SER A 122 -0.59 -4.74 -1.66
C SER A 122 -0.17 -6.19 -1.94
N THR A 123 -0.44 -7.09 -1.00
CA THR A 123 -0.21 -8.54 -1.20
C THR A 123 -1.12 -9.18 -2.24
N THR A 124 -2.21 -8.49 -2.61
CA THR A 124 -3.22 -8.99 -3.56
C THR A 124 -3.05 -8.45 -4.98
N ILE A 125 -2.22 -7.43 -5.17
CA ILE A 125 -1.90 -6.87 -6.48
C ILE A 125 -0.38 -6.87 -6.59
N PRO A 126 0.21 -7.74 -7.43
CA PRO A 126 1.66 -7.80 -7.56
C PRO A 126 2.21 -6.45 -8.05
N ASN A 127 3.34 -6.03 -7.46
CA ASN A 127 4.03 -4.83 -7.91
C ASN A 127 4.61 -5.03 -9.32
N ASP A 128 4.43 -3.99 -10.16
CA ASP A 128 5.05 -3.69 -11.46
C ASP A 128 5.48 -4.92 -12.30
N PRO A 129 4.70 -5.36 -13.31
CA PRO A 129 4.04 -4.51 -14.32
C PRO A 129 2.49 -4.51 -14.36
N ALA A 130 1.82 -5.42 -13.65
CA ALA A 130 0.36 -5.55 -13.72
C ALA A 130 -0.37 -4.29 -13.19
N PHE A 131 0.14 -3.70 -12.10
CA PHE A 131 -0.48 -2.51 -11.53
C PHE A 131 -0.40 -1.29 -12.46
N ALA A 132 0.71 -1.08 -13.16
CA ALA A 132 0.84 -0.02 -14.17
C ALA A 132 -0.22 -0.15 -15.28
N ARG A 133 -0.45 -1.38 -15.76
CA ARG A 133 -1.46 -1.67 -16.78
C ARG A 133 -2.89 -1.43 -16.28
N ILE A 134 -3.18 -1.79 -15.04
CA ILE A 134 -4.46 -1.47 -14.39
C ILE A 134 -4.66 0.05 -14.31
N ASN A 135 -3.66 0.81 -13.88
CA ASN A 135 -3.74 2.28 -13.84
C ASN A 135 -4.09 2.83 -15.23
N TRP A 136 -3.44 2.32 -16.28
CA TRP A 136 -3.69 2.76 -17.65
C TRP A 136 -5.11 2.44 -18.13
N LEU A 137 -5.61 1.22 -17.84
CA LEU A 137 -6.98 0.83 -18.17
C LEU A 137 -8.00 1.78 -17.55
N PHE A 138 -7.82 2.16 -16.28
CA PHE A 138 -8.72 3.09 -15.60
C PHE A 138 -8.60 4.52 -16.14
N ASP A 139 -7.41 5.01 -16.46
CA ASP A 139 -7.24 6.36 -17.01
C ASP A 139 -7.94 6.57 -18.36
N ASN A 140 -8.04 5.49 -19.14
CA ASN A 140 -8.63 5.50 -20.48
C ASN A 140 -10.10 5.07 -20.49
N TYR A 141 -10.50 4.14 -19.61
CA TYR A 141 -11.81 3.49 -19.69
C TYR A 141 -12.66 3.59 -18.43
N ALA A 142 -12.14 4.04 -17.27
CA ALA A 142 -12.95 4.19 -16.05
C ALA A 142 -14.10 5.21 -16.21
N GLY A 143 -13.91 6.22 -17.08
CA GLY A 143 -14.95 7.19 -17.43
C GLY A 143 -16.03 6.62 -18.36
N ASN A 144 -15.72 5.52 -19.06
CA ASN A 144 -16.65 4.80 -19.92
C ASN A 144 -17.35 3.65 -19.17
N GLY A 145 -16.71 3.06 -18.16
CA GLY A 145 -17.28 2.12 -17.18
C GLY A 145 -16.53 2.27 -15.85
N GLY A 146 -17.22 2.45 -14.73
CA GLY A 146 -16.68 2.81 -13.42
C GLY A 146 -17.51 3.88 -12.71
N GLY A 147 -18.39 4.57 -13.45
CA GLY A 147 -19.37 5.54 -12.96
C GLY A 147 -20.83 5.10 -13.10
N GLY A 148 -21.09 3.83 -13.45
CA GLY A 148 -22.44 3.24 -13.50
C GLY A 148 -23.35 3.63 -14.65
N SER A 149 -22.86 4.33 -15.68
CA SER A 149 -23.68 4.83 -16.79
C SER A 149 -23.74 3.90 -18.02
N ASN A 150 -22.76 2.99 -18.20
CA ASN A 150 -22.76 2.01 -19.28
C ASN A 150 -22.31 0.64 -18.78
N THR A 151 -23.29 -0.19 -18.45
CA THR A 151 -23.08 -1.41 -17.68
C THR A 151 -22.27 -2.48 -18.42
N GLY A 152 -22.27 -2.48 -19.75
CA GLY A 152 -21.40 -3.35 -20.55
C GLY A 152 -19.91 -3.02 -20.37
N ASN A 153 -19.58 -1.78 -20.05
CA ASN A 153 -18.21 -1.32 -19.86
C ASN A 153 -17.66 -1.71 -18.49
N ASP A 154 -18.49 -1.79 -17.44
CA ASP A 154 -18.06 -2.29 -16.12
C ASP A 154 -17.69 -3.77 -16.19
N VAL A 155 -18.49 -4.56 -16.92
CA VAL A 155 -18.18 -5.97 -17.20
C VAL A 155 -16.87 -6.06 -17.99
N ALA A 156 -16.72 -5.25 -19.05
CA ALA A 156 -15.49 -5.26 -19.85
C ALA A 156 -14.25 -4.87 -19.02
N LEU A 157 -14.37 -3.88 -18.13
CA LEU A 157 -13.28 -3.45 -17.26
C LEU A 157 -12.90 -4.54 -16.27
N GLN A 158 -13.89 -5.19 -15.66
CA GLN A 158 -13.64 -6.32 -14.76
C GLN A 158 -12.89 -7.47 -15.45
N LEU A 159 -13.27 -7.79 -16.69
CA LEU A 159 -12.59 -8.83 -17.48
C LEU A 159 -11.15 -8.43 -17.82
N ALA A 160 -10.92 -7.19 -18.24
CA ALA A 160 -9.57 -6.70 -18.55
C ALA A 160 -8.67 -6.65 -17.31
N VAL A 161 -9.21 -6.29 -16.14
CA VAL A 161 -8.47 -6.33 -14.87
C VAL A 161 -8.10 -7.76 -14.49
N TRP A 162 -9.01 -8.73 -14.63
CA TRP A 162 -8.67 -10.13 -14.37
C TRP A 162 -7.62 -10.67 -15.34
N GLU A 163 -7.72 -10.37 -16.63
CA GLU A 163 -6.70 -10.73 -17.61
C GLU A 163 -5.32 -10.21 -17.16
N VAL A 164 -5.19 -8.91 -16.87
CA VAL A 164 -3.91 -8.32 -16.47
C VAL A 164 -3.36 -8.91 -15.17
N LEU A 165 -4.22 -9.33 -14.24
CA LEU A 165 -3.79 -9.90 -12.96
C LEU A 165 -3.42 -11.38 -13.04
N GLN A 166 -4.04 -12.13 -13.95
CA GLN A 166 -3.90 -13.58 -14.05
C GLN A 166 -2.98 -14.01 -15.19
N GLU A 167 -2.77 -13.14 -16.17
CA GLU A 167 -1.88 -13.40 -17.30
C GLU A 167 -0.45 -12.98 -16.99
N THR A 168 0.51 -13.75 -17.49
CA THR A 168 1.94 -13.56 -17.23
C THR A 168 2.71 -13.13 -18.49
N THR A 169 2.08 -13.21 -19.67
CA THR A 169 2.71 -12.95 -20.96
C THR A 169 1.80 -12.17 -21.90
N ASN A 170 2.37 -11.22 -22.64
CA ASN A 170 1.68 -10.50 -23.70
C ASN A 170 1.71 -11.31 -25.03
N PRO A 171 0.79 -11.07 -25.98
CA PRO A 171 -0.33 -10.14 -25.91
C PRO A 171 -1.44 -10.62 -24.97
N PHE A 172 -2.19 -9.68 -24.39
CA PHE A 172 -3.35 -9.99 -23.55
C PHE A 172 -4.56 -10.34 -24.41
N ALA A 173 -5.23 -11.45 -24.10
CA ALA A 173 -6.38 -11.90 -24.85
C ALA A 173 -7.28 -12.84 -24.04
N LEU A 174 -8.58 -12.54 -24.01
CA LEU A 174 -9.56 -13.35 -23.27
C LEU A 174 -9.88 -14.71 -23.94
N THR A 175 -9.17 -15.10 -24.99
CA THR A 175 -9.43 -16.30 -25.81
C THR A 175 -8.49 -17.46 -25.53
N ASP A 176 -7.34 -17.18 -24.95
CA ASP A 176 -6.20 -18.08 -24.80
C ASP A 176 -5.32 -17.61 -23.64
N GLY A 177 -4.29 -18.38 -23.29
CA GLY A 177 -3.43 -18.06 -22.14
C GLY A 177 -3.87 -18.70 -20.83
N ASN A 178 -3.43 -18.12 -19.73
CA ASN A 178 -3.72 -18.55 -18.36
C ASN A 178 -5.11 -18.07 -17.91
N PHE A 179 -5.54 -16.91 -18.39
CA PHE A 179 -6.89 -16.40 -18.18
C PHE A 179 -7.67 -16.40 -19.49
N THR A 180 -8.88 -16.94 -19.45
CA THR A 180 -9.82 -16.94 -20.56
C THR A 180 -11.17 -16.53 -20.00
N ALA A 181 -11.96 -15.85 -20.80
CA ALA A 181 -13.33 -15.49 -20.46
C ALA A 181 -14.23 -15.76 -21.66
N ASP A 182 -15.38 -16.38 -21.42
CA ASP A 182 -16.36 -16.71 -22.45
C ASP A 182 -17.79 -16.37 -21.99
N SER A 183 -18.72 -16.29 -22.94
CA SER A 183 -20.14 -16.08 -22.69
C SER A 183 -20.53 -14.74 -22.03
N PHE A 184 -19.63 -13.74 -21.99
CA PHE A 184 -19.93 -12.36 -21.53
C PHE A 184 -20.47 -11.44 -22.63
N GLY A 185 -20.93 -11.98 -23.76
CA GLY A 185 -21.51 -11.21 -24.86
C GLY A 185 -20.58 -10.11 -25.40
N GLY A 186 -21.13 -8.94 -25.69
CA GLY A 186 -20.39 -7.80 -26.24
C GLY A 186 -19.30 -7.26 -25.30
N ALA A 187 -19.43 -7.44 -23.98
CA ALA A 187 -18.43 -6.98 -23.01
C ALA A 187 -17.07 -7.65 -23.20
N ARG A 188 -17.04 -8.93 -23.60
CA ARG A 188 -15.79 -9.64 -23.95
C ARG A 188 -15.09 -8.98 -25.13
N THR A 189 -15.84 -8.64 -26.18
CA THR A 189 -15.30 -7.95 -27.37
C THR A 189 -14.75 -6.57 -27.01
N THR A 190 -15.46 -5.83 -26.16
CA THR A 190 -15.00 -4.53 -25.65
C THR A 190 -13.72 -4.68 -24.83
N ALA A 191 -13.65 -5.65 -23.91
CA ALA A 191 -12.46 -5.91 -23.11
C ALA A 191 -11.25 -6.28 -23.98
N ASN A 192 -11.40 -7.16 -24.96
CA ASN A 192 -10.32 -7.49 -25.91
C ASN A 192 -9.85 -6.26 -26.71
N THR A 193 -10.75 -5.32 -27.01
CA THR A 193 -10.38 -4.07 -27.68
C THR A 193 -9.49 -3.20 -26.78
N TRP A 194 -9.82 -3.12 -25.49
CA TRP A 194 -9.04 -2.36 -24.51
C TRP A 194 -7.70 -3.01 -24.19
N LEU A 195 -7.66 -4.34 -24.13
CA LEU A 195 -6.44 -5.12 -23.94
C LEU A 195 -5.49 -4.98 -25.14
N ALA A 196 -6.00 -5.01 -26.37
CA ALA A 196 -5.19 -4.73 -27.56
C ALA A 196 -4.61 -3.30 -27.53
N ALA A 197 -5.40 -2.31 -27.12
CA ALA A 197 -4.90 -0.94 -26.98
C ALA A 197 -3.85 -0.81 -25.86
N LEU A 198 -3.98 -1.59 -24.79
CA LEU A 198 -2.99 -1.67 -23.71
C LEU A 198 -1.66 -2.26 -24.21
N ASP A 199 -1.71 -3.32 -25.03
CA ASP A 199 -0.53 -3.91 -25.67
C ASP A 199 0.17 -2.93 -26.62
N GLU A 200 -0.61 -2.18 -27.41
CA GLU A 200 -0.10 -1.15 -28.33
C GLU A 200 0.53 0.05 -27.59
N ALA A 201 0.03 0.37 -26.40
CA ALA A 201 0.50 1.51 -25.63
C ALA A 201 1.90 1.32 -25.02
N ASP A 202 2.41 0.08 -24.95
CA ASP A 202 3.72 -0.27 -24.34
C ASP A 202 3.91 0.41 -22.97
N VAL A 203 2.92 0.20 -22.08
CA VAL A 203 2.84 0.88 -20.78
C VAL A 203 4.08 0.55 -19.95
N ALA A 204 4.84 1.59 -19.60
CA ALA A 204 6.00 1.45 -18.72
C ALA A 204 5.62 0.83 -17.37
N ASP A 205 6.47 -0.05 -16.86
CA ASP A 205 6.22 -0.81 -15.62
C ASP A 205 5.99 0.09 -14.40
N ASP A 206 6.50 1.33 -14.41
CA ASP A 206 6.36 2.32 -13.35
C ASP A 206 5.21 3.32 -13.57
N TYR A 207 4.39 3.13 -14.61
CA TYR A 207 3.26 4.02 -14.89
C TYR A 207 2.30 4.08 -13.70
N ARG A 208 1.85 5.30 -13.36
CA ARG A 208 0.86 5.58 -12.32
C ARG A 208 -0.18 6.53 -12.88
N SER A 209 -1.43 6.29 -12.52
CA SER A 209 -2.54 7.16 -12.92
C SER A 209 -2.36 8.56 -12.36
N ASP A 210 -2.63 9.59 -13.17
CA ASP A 210 -2.69 10.98 -12.70
C ASP A 210 -4.08 11.35 -12.15
N LYS A 211 -5.09 10.49 -12.37
CA LYS A 211 -6.50 10.75 -12.05
C LYS A 211 -6.98 10.00 -10.81
N TRP A 212 -6.38 8.85 -10.50
CA TRP A 212 -6.93 7.89 -9.55
C TRP A 212 -5.89 7.45 -8.52
N ASP A 213 -6.32 7.37 -7.26
CA ASP A 213 -5.61 6.62 -6.22
C ASP A 213 -6.32 5.29 -6.00
N PHE A 214 -5.56 4.20 -6.11
CA PHE A 214 -6.08 2.85 -5.99
C PHE A 214 -5.82 2.28 -4.61
N TYR A 215 -6.83 1.59 -4.08
CA TYR A 215 -6.76 0.89 -2.81
C TYR A 215 -7.19 -0.55 -2.99
N SER A 216 -6.43 -1.46 -2.39
CA SER A 216 -6.81 -2.85 -2.29
C SER A 216 -7.44 -3.13 -0.93
N LEU A 217 -8.56 -3.84 -0.97
CA LEU A 217 -9.23 -4.36 0.21
C LEU A 217 -8.85 -5.84 0.31
N VAL A 218 -7.97 -6.12 1.25
CA VAL A 218 -7.47 -7.47 1.54
C VAL A 218 -8.41 -8.15 2.54
N PRO A 219 -9.06 -9.26 2.15
CA PRO A 219 -10.08 -9.90 2.96
C PRO A 219 -9.44 -10.58 4.18
N GLY A 220 -10.09 -10.46 5.33
CA GLY A 220 -9.86 -11.38 6.44
C GLY A 220 -10.38 -12.79 6.11
N THR A 221 -9.96 -13.77 6.90
CA THR A 221 -10.56 -15.13 6.87
C THR A 221 -11.81 -15.18 7.75
N ASP A 222 -12.82 -15.94 7.32
CA ASP A 222 -13.97 -16.23 8.18
C ASP A 222 -13.63 -17.26 9.29
N ALA A 223 -14.64 -17.65 10.07
CA ALA A 223 -14.49 -18.65 11.13
C ALA A 223 -14.04 -20.04 10.62
N GLN A 224 -14.22 -20.31 9.32
CA GLN A 224 -13.82 -21.53 8.64
C GLN A 224 -12.44 -21.40 7.99
N GLY A 225 -11.77 -20.25 8.12
CA GLY A 225 -10.46 -20.00 7.53
C GLY A 225 -10.49 -19.67 6.04
N VAL A 226 -11.68 -19.45 5.46
CA VAL A 226 -11.83 -19.14 4.03
C VAL A 226 -11.93 -17.62 3.86
N PRO A 227 -11.08 -16.98 3.05
CA PRO A 227 -11.19 -15.55 2.80
C PRO A 227 -12.41 -15.22 1.93
N SER A 228 -12.91 -13.97 2.02
CA SER A 228 -13.76 -13.40 0.97
C SER A 228 -12.93 -13.08 -0.27
N GLN A 229 -13.56 -12.65 -1.36
CA GLN A 229 -12.85 -12.16 -2.54
C GLN A 229 -12.16 -10.82 -2.23
N GLY A 230 -10.93 -10.65 -2.71
CA GLY A 230 -10.21 -9.38 -2.65
C GLY A 230 -10.82 -8.35 -3.61
N LEU A 231 -10.77 -7.08 -3.22
CA LEU A 231 -11.36 -5.99 -4.01
C LEU A 231 -10.32 -4.92 -4.35
N LEU A 232 -10.54 -4.26 -5.48
CA LEU A 232 -9.86 -3.04 -5.91
C LEU A 232 -10.88 -1.92 -5.98
N THR A 233 -10.64 -0.85 -5.24
CA THR A 233 -11.40 0.39 -5.32
C THR A 233 -10.46 1.54 -5.69
N TRP A 234 -11.04 2.66 -6.09
CA TRP A 234 -10.32 3.84 -6.49
C TRP A 234 -11.06 5.09 -6.04
N ILE A 235 -10.30 6.16 -5.83
CA ILE A 235 -10.83 7.49 -5.56
C ILE A 235 -10.21 8.46 -6.56
N HIS A 236 -10.96 9.49 -6.94
CA HIS A 236 -10.40 10.56 -7.75
C HIS A 236 -9.31 11.27 -6.93
N LYS A 237 -8.13 11.44 -7.50
CA LYS A 237 -7.11 12.33 -6.96
C LYS A 237 -7.73 13.71 -6.89
N LEU A 238 -7.81 14.28 -5.69
CA LEU A 238 -8.27 15.65 -5.57
C LEU A 238 -7.29 16.51 -6.38
N GLU A 239 -7.75 17.06 -7.51
CA GLU A 239 -7.03 18.14 -8.17
C GLU A 239 -7.07 19.31 -7.17
N ASP A 240 -6.06 19.44 -6.32
CA ASP A 240 -5.89 20.65 -5.54
C ASP A 240 -5.65 21.79 -6.55
N PRO A 241 -6.59 22.74 -6.72
CA PRO A 241 -6.43 23.84 -7.67
C PRO A 241 -5.25 24.75 -7.31
N GLN A 242 -4.68 24.59 -6.10
CA GLN A 242 -3.58 25.40 -5.59
C GLN A 242 -2.28 24.62 -5.36
N ASN A 243 -2.24 23.30 -5.53
CA ASN A 243 -1.03 22.53 -5.20
C ASN A 243 -0.86 21.26 -6.04
N PRO A 244 -0.29 21.34 -7.26
CA PRO A 244 -0.24 20.22 -8.22
C PRO A 244 0.74 19.08 -7.86
N LYS A 245 1.20 18.95 -6.62
CA LYS A 245 2.00 17.80 -6.17
C LYS A 245 1.75 17.56 -4.69
N GLU A 246 0.89 16.59 -4.37
CA GLU A 246 1.03 15.89 -3.10
C GLU A 246 2.41 15.24 -3.10
N ILE A 247 3.32 15.87 -2.36
CA ILE A 247 4.65 15.32 -2.09
C ILE A 247 4.39 14.08 -1.24
N SER A 248 4.31 12.92 -1.90
CA SER A 248 4.61 11.65 -1.24
C SER A 248 5.96 11.82 -0.60
N GLU A 249 6.06 11.72 0.73
CA GLU A 249 7.28 11.18 1.33
C GLU A 249 7.15 10.99 2.85
N PRO A 250 7.05 9.72 3.31
CA PRO A 250 7.65 9.31 4.58
C PRO A 250 9.12 9.80 4.76
N GLY A 251 9.80 10.20 3.68
CA GLY A 251 11.12 10.83 3.67
C GLY A 251 11.20 12.21 4.36
N THR A 252 10.14 13.03 4.34
CA THR A 252 10.18 14.35 5.01
C THR A 252 10.15 14.22 6.53
N LEU A 253 9.41 13.25 7.06
CA LEU A 253 9.44 12.87 8.48
C LEU A 253 10.79 12.28 8.88
N LEU A 254 11.41 11.48 8.01
CA LEU A 254 12.78 10.98 8.21
C LEU A 254 13.81 12.13 8.23
N LEU A 255 13.69 13.10 7.32
CA LEU A 255 14.54 14.29 7.27
C LEU A 255 14.34 15.21 8.48
N LEU A 256 13.10 15.39 8.92
CA LEU A 256 12.78 16.17 10.12
C LEU A 256 13.33 15.50 11.39
N SER A 257 13.17 14.18 11.52
CA SER A 257 13.71 13.42 12.65
C SER A 257 15.23 13.36 12.64
N ALA A 258 15.87 13.22 11.48
CA ALA A 258 17.32 13.33 11.33
C ALA A 258 17.82 14.75 11.69
N GLY A 259 17.11 15.79 11.25
CA GLY A 259 17.40 17.19 11.57
C GLY A 259 17.32 17.49 13.07
N LEU A 260 16.25 17.05 13.73
CA LEU A 260 16.07 17.19 15.19
C LEU A 260 17.14 16.40 15.98
N GLY A 261 17.51 15.21 15.50
CA GLY A 261 18.62 14.43 16.05
C GLY A 261 19.93 15.22 16.06
N MET A 262 20.29 15.87 14.94
CA MET A 262 21.50 16.69 14.86
C MET A 262 21.47 17.92 15.78
N ILE A 263 20.31 18.56 15.98
CA ILE A 263 20.15 19.69 16.91
C ILE A 263 20.38 19.25 18.36
N PHE A 264 19.85 18.10 18.75
CA PHE A 264 20.04 17.55 20.10
C PHE A 264 21.52 17.23 20.39
N PHE A 265 22.26 16.66 19.43
CA PHE A 265 23.68 16.37 19.62
C PHE A 265 24.57 17.62 19.60
N SER A 266 24.21 18.64 18.82
CA SER A 266 24.99 19.88 18.73
C SER A 266 24.85 20.76 19.98
N THR A 267 23.65 20.84 20.56
CA THR A 267 23.40 21.62 21.80
C THR A 267 24.10 21.00 23.02
N ARG A 268 24.13 19.67 23.15
CA ARG A 268 24.82 18.99 24.26
C ARG A 268 26.33 19.20 24.26
N ARG A 269 26.95 19.46 23.10
CA ARG A 269 28.39 19.69 22.99
C ARG A 269 28.80 21.08 23.52
N ARG A 270 27.88 22.06 23.55
CA ARG A 270 28.15 23.42 24.03
C ARG A 270 28.06 23.58 25.55
N SER A 271 27.36 22.70 26.27
CA SER A 271 27.19 22.79 27.73
C SER A 271 28.41 22.30 28.53
N GLY A 272 29.44 21.76 27.88
CA GLY A 272 30.61 21.15 28.55
C GLY A 272 31.82 22.06 28.77
N THR A 273 31.80 23.33 28.33
CA THR A 273 32.99 24.19 28.30
C THR A 273 32.96 25.38 29.27
N GLN A 274 32.08 25.39 30.27
CA GLN A 274 32.07 26.45 31.30
C GLN A 274 32.55 25.96 32.68
N PHE A 275 33.76 25.40 32.78
CA PHE A 275 34.48 25.27 34.06
C PHE A 275 36.00 25.23 33.81
N ALA A 276 36.56 26.33 33.29
CA ALA A 276 38.00 26.56 33.29
C ALA A 276 38.32 28.04 33.03
N SER A 277 37.97 28.93 33.96
CA SER A 277 38.68 30.21 34.14
C SER A 277 38.17 30.90 35.39
N LEU A 278 39.00 30.91 36.43
CA LEU A 278 39.26 31.97 37.42
C LEU A 278 39.81 31.34 38.71
N ALA A 279 41.09 30.99 38.63
CA ALA A 279 42.07 31.09 39.71
C ALA A 279 43.06 32.19 39.30
#